data_AF-A0A160PE86-F1
#
_entry.id   AF-A0A160PE86-F1
#
_cell.length_a   1.000
_cell.length_b   1.000
_cell.length_c   1.000
_cell.angle_alpha   90.00
_cell.angle_beta   90.00
_cell.angle_gamma   90.00
#
_symmetry.space_group_name_H-M   'P 1'
#
loop_
_entity.id
_entity.type
_entity.pdbx_description
1 polymer ?
#
loop_
_entity_poly.entity_id
_entity_poly.type
_entity_poly.pdbx_seq_one_letter_code
_entity_poly.pdbx_strand_id
1 'polypeptide(L)'
;MIQMYLSGPELLFVAADATWRCEAAKVLNCKSNDLGLILLPEAHGEPDTLLRTAFEVRERAYAVWCQASETLSANDACPVIPSPNDRS
;
A
#
# COMPACT_ATOMS: atom_id res chain seq x y z
N MET A 1 -11.90 -7.96 -21.85
CA MET A 1 -10.70 -7.64 -21.04
C MET A 1 -11.10 -6.47 -20.15
N ILE A 2 -11.42 -6.70 -18.88
CA ILE A 2 -11.80 -5.60 -17.98
C ILE A 2 -10.49 -4.88 -17.65
N GLN A 3 -10.34 -3.68 -18.19
CA GLN A 3 -9.21 -2.81 -17.90
C GLN A 3 -9.46 -2.25 -16.48
N MET A 4 -8.99 -2.95 -15.45
CA MET A 4 -8.92 -2.40 -14.10
C MET A 4 -7.89 -1.28 -14.15
N TYR A 5 -8.39 -0.04 -14.24
CA TYR A 5 -7.55 1.13 -14.03
C TYR A 5 -7.18 1.17 -12.56
N LEU A 6 -5.92 0.85 -12.26
CA LEU A 6 -5.37 1.05 -10.91
C LEU A 6 -5.54 2.52 -10.54
N SER A 7 -5.95 2.78 -9.31
CA SER A 7 -5.96 4.16 -8.81
C SER A 7 -4.52 4.71 -8.78
N GLY A 8 -4.35 6.04 -8.84
CA GLY A 8 -3.02 6.66 -8.74
C GLY A 8 -2.22 6.16 -7.53
N PRO A 9 -2.79 6.16 -6.31
CA PRO A 9 -2.16 5.60 -5.12
C PRO A 9 -1.79 4.11 -5.23
N GLU A 10 -2.67 3.31 -5.83
CA GLU A 10 -2.43 1.87 -6.04
C GLU A 10 -1.26 1.63 -7.01
N LEU A 11 -1.18 2.41 -8.10
CA LEU A 11 -0.06 2.34 -9.04
C LEU A 11 1.27 2.69 -8.37
N LEU A 12 1.29 3.72 -7.53
CA LEU A 12 2.48 4.12 -6.77
C LEU A 12 2.91 3.02 -5.79
N PHE A 13 1.96 2.40 -5.09
CA PHE A 13 2.25 1.28 -4.22
C PHE A 13 2.83 0.10 -5.00
N VAL A 14 2.20 -0.32 -6.10
CA VAL A 14 2.68 -1.44 -6.92
C VAL A 14 4.11 -1.19 -7.44
N ALA A 15 4.41 0.03 -7.89
CA ALA A 15 5.75 0.39 -8.35
C ALA A 15 6.80 0.37 -7.22
N ALA A 16 6.45 0.92 -6.06
CA ALA A 16 7.34 0.93 -4.89
C ALA A 16 7.58 -0.48 -4.34
N ASP A 17 6.54 -1.31 -4.27
CA ASP A 17 6.56 -2.70 -3.80
C ASP A 17 7.40 -3.59 -4.75
N ALA A 18 7.28 -3.40 -6.07
CA ALA A 18 8.12 -4.07 -7.05
C ALA A 18 9.61 -3.67 -6.91
N THR A 19 9.89 -2.39 -6.65
CA THR A 19 11.26 -1.90 -6.44
C THR A 19 11.87 -2.51 -5.18
N TRP A 20 11.14 -2.49 -4.06
CA TRP A 20 11.55 -3.11 -2.80
C TRP A 20 11.83 -4.62 -2.97
N ARG A 21 10.93 -5.37 -3.62
CA ARG A 21 11.14 -6.81 -3.89
C ARG A 21 12.39 -7.09 -4.71
N CYS A 22 12.70 -6.23 -5.69
CA CYS A 22 13.93 -6.37 -6.48
C CYS A 22 15.18 -6.18 -5.62
N GLU A 23 15.22 -5.16 -4.76
CA GLU A 23 16.36 -4.92 -3.89
C GLU A 23 16.48 -5.98 -2.79
N ALA A 24 15.36 -6.41 -2.20
CA ALA A 24 15.34 -7.46 -1.17
C ALA A 24 15.85 -8.79 -1.75
N ALA A 25 15.41 -9.15 -2.96
CA ALA A 25 15.87 -10.35 -3.64
C ALA A 25 17.38 -10.36 -3.90
N LYS A 26 17.96 -9.20 -4.26
CA LYS A 26 19.41 -9.06 -4.46
C LYS A 26 20.17 -9.25 -3.15
N VAL A 27 19.74 -8.59 -2.06
CA VAL A 27 20.42 -8.63 -0.76
C VAL A 27 20.30 -10.01 -0.11
N LEU A 28 19.11 -10.63 -0.19
CA LEU A 28 18.81 -11.91 0.46
C LEU A 28 19.07 -13.13 -0.43
N ASN A 29 19.55 -12.91 -1.66
CA ASN A 29 19.82 -13.95 -2.66
C ASN A 29 18.63 -14.91 -2.86
N CYS A 30 17.42 -14.34 -3.01
CA CYS A 30 16.18 -15.08 -3.19
C CYS A 30 15.41 -14.58 -4.42
N LYS A 31 14.19 -15.10 -4.65
CA LYS A 31 13.35 -14.64 -5.75
C LYS A 31 12.56 -13.40 -5.34
N SER A 32 12.41 -12.44 -6.25
CA SER A 32 11.64 -11.22 -6.01
C SER A 32 10.15 -11.46 -5.85
N ASN A 33 9.60 -12.56 -6.37
CA ASN A 33 8.18 -12.92 -6.19
C ASN A 33 7.91 -13.75 -4.93
N ASP A 34 8.91 -13.92 -4.05
CA ASP A 34 8.72 -14.61 -2.79
C ASP A 34 7.86 -13.75 -1.84
N LEU A 35 6.65 -14.22 -1.57
CA LEU A 35 5.70 -13.55 -0.68
C LEU A 35 6.18 -13.52 0.77
N GLY A 36 7.09 -14.42 1.15
CA GLY A 36 7.69 -14.48 2.48
C GLY A 36 8.63 -13.32 2.79
N LEU A 37 9.08 -12.57 1.76
CA LEU A 37 9.99 -11.42 1.92
C LEU A 37 9.49 -10.39 2.94
N ILE A 38 8.17 -10.16 3.00
CA ILE A 38 7.57 -9.18 3.90
C ILE A 38 7.70 -9.56 5.38
N LEU A 39 7.94 -10.84 5.67
CA LEU A 39 8.06 -11.38 7.02
C LEU A 39 9.50 -11.38 7.53
N LEU A 40 10.47 -11.12 6.66
CA LEU A 40 11.90 -11.14 6.99
C LEU A 40 12.34 -9.76 7.45
N PRO A 41 12.82 -9.59 8.70
CA PRO A 41 13.36 -8.31 9.16
C PRO A 41 14.50 -7.79 8.30
N GLU A 42 15.30 -8.69 7.72
CA GLU A 42 16.43 -8.36 6.84
C GLU A 42 15.97 -7.71 5.53
N ALA A 43 14.73 -7.97 5.10
CA ALA A 43 14.14 -7.33 3.92
C ALA A 43 13.84 -5.83 4.14
N HIS A 44 13.97 -5.33 5.38
CA HIS A 44 13.85 -3.90 5.67
C HIS A 44 15.14 -3.13 5.32
N GLY A 45 16.28 -3.81 5.20
CA GLY A 45 17.59 -3.25 4.89
C GLY A 45 18.24 -2.46 6.03
N GLU A 46 19.56 -2.31 6.00
CA GLU A 46 20.27 -1.46 6.98
C GLU A 46 20.14 0.03 6.65
N PRO A 47 20.30 0.95 7.62
CA PRO A 47 20.35 2.39 7.36
C PRO A 47 21.31 2.74 6.20
N ASP A 48 20.96 3.79 5.44
CA ASP A 48 21.74 4.30 4.31
C ASP A 48 21.95 3.30 3.14
N THR A 49 21.14 2.24 3.08
CA THR A 49 21.13 1.31 1.94
C THR A 49 19.99 1.60 0.95
N LEU A 50 20.18 1.15 -0.29
CA LEU A 50 19.11 1.18 -1.30
C LEU A 50 17.90 0.34 -0.86
N LEU A 51 18.12 -0.80 -0.21
CA LEU A 51 17.05 -1.65 0.31
C LEU A 51 16.20 -0.92 1.35
N ARG A 52 16.85 -0.22 2.30
CA ARG A 52 16.15 0.60 3.30
C ARG A 52 15.35 1.72 2.65
N THR A 53 15.94 2.42 1.68
CA THR A 53 15.24 3.47 0.94
C THR A 53 14.00 2.91 0.22
N ALA A 54 14.13 1.77 -0.45
CA ALA A 54 13.02 1.13 -1.16
C ALA A 54 11.91 0.65 -0.20
N PHE A 55 12.28 0.09 0.95
CA PHE A 55 11.32 -0.31 1.99
C PHE A 55 10.53 0.90 2.51
N GLU A 56 11.18 2.00 2.85
CA GLU A 56 10.49 3.19 3.33
C GLU A 56 9.56 3.84 2.29
N VAL A 57 9.98 3.87 1.02
CA VAL A 57 9.13 4.35 -0.08
C VAL A 57 7.89 3.48 -0.23
N ARG A 58 8.06 2.15 -0.14
CA ARG A 58 6.95 1.19 -0.16
C ARG A 58 5.97 1.43 0.99
N GLU A 59 6.45 1.57 2.22
CA GLU A 59 5.60 1.81 3.40
C GLU A 59 4.81 3.12 3.27
N ARG A 60 5.46 4.19 2.79
CA ARG A 60 4.78 5.47 2.53
C ARG A 60 3.71 5.32 1.45
N ALA A 61 4.01 4.64 0.35
CA ALA A 61 3.03 4.42 -0.73
C ALA A 61 1.85 3.56 -0.28
N TYR A 62 2.11 2.54 0.55
CA TYR A 62 1.08 1.70 1.16
C TYR A 62 0.14 2.53 2.04
N ALA A 63 0.68 3.38 2.92
CA ALA A 63 -0.13 4.25 3.77
C ALA A 63 -1.05 5.18 2.95
N VAL A 64 -0.54 5.77 1.86
CA VAL A 64 -1.33 6.62 0.98
C VAL A 64 -2.43 5.84 0.27
N TRP A 65 -2.14 4.62 -0.20
CA TRP A 65 -3.13 3.76 -0.84
C TRP A 65 -4.25 3.35 0.13
N CYS A 66 -3.91 2.97 1.37
CA CYS A 66 -4.89 2.67 2.42
C CYS A 66 -5.81 3.87 2.69
N GLN A 67 -5.25 5.07 2.90
CA GLN A 67 -6.03 6.29 3.15
C GLN A 67 -6.98 6.63 1.98
N ALA A 68 -6.52 6.45 0.75
CA ALA A 68 -7.36 6.67 -0.43
C ALA A 68 -8.53 5.68 -0.48
N SER A 69 -8.28 4.40 -0.15
CA SER A 69 -9.32 3.36 -0.10
C SER A 69 -10.36 3.61 1.00
N GLU A 70 -9.93 4.10 2.16
CA GLU A 70 -10.83 4.46 3.27
C GLU A 70 -11.69 5.68 2.93
N THR A 71 -11.12 6.67 2.25
CA THR A 71 -11.84 7.87 1.81
C THR A 71 -12.92 7.53 0.77
N LEU A 72 -12.64 6.61 -0.16
CA LEU A 72 -13.64 6.09 -1.09
C LEU A 72 -14.79 5.40 -0.36
N SER A 73 -14.49 4.54 0.62
CA SER A 73 -15.49 3.85 1.44
C SER A 73 -16.35 4.81 2.27
N ALA A 74 -15.77 5.87 2.82
CA ALA A 74 -16.49 6.88 3.60
C ALA A 74 -17.44 7.74 2.75
N ASN A 75 -17.10 7.98 1.47
CA ASN A 75 -17.95 8.76 0.57
C ASN A 75 -19.15 7.97 0.03
N ASP A 76 -19.14 6.63 0.13
CA ASP A 76 -20.29 5.78 -0.19
C ASP A 76 -21.29 5.67 0.98
N ALA A 77 -20.94 6.17 2.18
CA ALA A 77 -21.87 6.26 3.29
C ALA A 77 -22.89 7.37 3.03
N CYS A 78 -24.12 6.97 2.67
CA CYS A 78 -25.26 7.88 2.46
C CYS A 78 -25.42 8.87 3.63
N PRO A 79 -25.79 10.15 3.38
CA PRO A 79 -26.13 11.06 4.46
C PRO A 79 -27.30 10.47 5.23
N VAL A 80 -27.11 10.22 6.53
CA VAL A 80 -28.20 9.88 7.43
C VAL A 80 -29.12 11.08 7.48
N ILE A 81 -30.19 11.04 6.69
CA ILE A 81 -31.26 12.05 6.75
C ILE A 81 -31.86 11.94 8.15
N PRO A 82 -31.84 13.01 8.97
CA PRO A 82 -32.48 12.97 10.29
C PRO A 82 -33.97 12.72 10.11
N SER A 83 -34.47 11.61 10.69
CA SER A 83 -35.89 11.30 10.68
C SER A 83 -36.64 12.36 11.51
N PRO A 84 -37.64 13.06 10.96
CA PRO A 84 -38.33 14.13 11.65
C PRO A 84 -39.46 13.53 12.48
N ASN A 85 -39.14 12.86 13.59
CA ASN A 85 -40.14 12.50 14.59
C ASN A 85 -39.45 12.19 15.91
N ASP A 86 -39.23 13.24 16.70
CA ASP A 86 -39.19 13.17 18.17
C ASP A 86 -39.44 14.59 18.71
N ARG A 87 -40.67 15.06 18.48
CA ARG A 87 -41.32 16.06 19.34
C ARG A 87 -42.68 15.50 19.73
N SER A 88 -42.72 14.89 20.90
CA SER A 88 -43.94 14.73 21.70
C SER A 88 -43.58 14.94 23.15
#